data_AF-A0A399PIY4-F1
#
_entry.id   AF-A0A399PIY4-F1
#
_cell.length_a   1.000
_cell.length_b   1.000
_cell.length_c   1.000
_cell.angle_alpha   90.00
_cell.angle_beta   90.00
_cell.angle_gamma   90.00
#
_symmetry.space_group_name_H-M   'P 1'
#
loop_
_entity.id
_entity.type
_entity.pdbx_description
1 polymer ?
#
loop_
_entity_poly.entity_id
_entity_poly.type
_entity_poly.pdbx_seq_one_letter_code
_entity_poly.pdbx_strand_id
1 'polypeptide(L)'
;MRHRTPPTRSIPTRTAEHAAPASASRPRPARHLVALAVVVGLAVPAVLVVPESAQAATGQDLTAGTPVFSDSFTRSATGGWGTAGTAAYSYDGVSAFRANGAQGVIDLTRAGTAASAAVPVAAPVDSETTVRVLIPRVPAQGNGVYAGVQQRVAGSSYYQSSVRVDSAGDARLSVVRVNGSTAAQATVVGDTVVARGVTPGRVVTIQSRVSGSTAVAIDARAWMDGQAVPGWQAAAVDASASRLASGTGTRLWSYLSKSSAPQPIAFDDVAVRPLTAPAAA
;
A
#
# COMPACT_ATOMS: atom_id res chain seq x y z
N MET A 1 74.43 -16.20 25.40
CA MET A 1 73.27 -17.05 25.77
C MET A 1 72.05 -16.56 25.00
N ARG A 2 71.44 -17.47 24.23
CA ARG A 2 70.18 -17.37 23.44
C ARG A 2 70.21 -16.54 22.14
N HIS A 3 70.45 -17.29 21.07
CA HIS A 3 70.29 -16.95 19.66
C HIS A 3 68.80 -16.80 19.26
N ARG A 4 68.52 -15.89 18.32
CA ARG A 4 67.28 -15.83 17.53
C ARG A 4 67.55 -16.45 16.16
N THR A 5 66.66 -17.34 15.71
CA THR A 5 66.71 -18.02 14.40
C THR A 5 65.45 -17.63 13.58
N PRO A 6 65.56 -17.44 12.25
CA PRO A 6 64.46 -17.02 11.36
C PRO A 6 63.76 -18.24 10.65
N PRO A 7 62.80 -18.04 9.72
CA PRO A 7 61.67 -18.95 9.46
C PRO A 7 61.89 -19.94 8.30
N THR A 8 61.00 -20.93 8.14
CA THR A 8 60.88 -21.71 6.90
C THR A 8 59.47 -22.27 6.73
N ARG A 9 58.77 -21.94 5.64
CA ARG A 9 57.61 -22.69 5.14
C ARG A 9 57.86 -23.00 3.67
N SER A 10 57.94 -24.29 3.38
CA SER A 10 58.32 -24.89 2.10
C SER A 10 57.12 -24.99 1.14
N ILE A 11 57.38 -24.62 -0.12
CA ILE A 11 56.54 -24.88 -1.30
C ILE A 11 57.31 -25.91 -2.15
N PRO A 12 56.68 -26.98 -2.65
CA PRO A 12 57.19 -27.69 -3.81
C PRO A 12 56.37 -27.35 -5.06
N THR A 13 57.12 -27.07 -6.14
CA THR A 13 56.65 -26.70 -7.48
C THR A 13 56.86 -27.88 -8.44
N ARG A 14 55.94 -28.01 -9.40
CA ARG A 14 56.14 -28.40 -10.83
C ARG A 14 56.52 -29.86 -11.14
N THR A 15 55.78 -30.46 -12.07
CA THR A 15 56.37 -31.00 -13.33
C THR A 15 55.29 -31.06 -14.42
N ALA A 16 55.62 -30.59 -15.61
CA ALA A 16 54.85 -30.73 -16.85
C ALA A 16 55.80 -31.36 -17.89
N GLU A 17 55.33 -32.36 -18.65
CA GLU A 17 55.89 -32.90 -19.90
C GLU A 17 55.00 -34.11 -20.32
N HIS A 18 54.84 -34.57 -21.56
CA HIS A 18 55.32 -34.26 -22.91
C HIS A 18 54.35 -34.98 -23.89
N ALA A 19 54.34 -34.61 -25.17
CA ALA A 19 53.38 -35.01 -26.21
C ALA A 19 53.58 -36.39 -26.91
N ALA A 20 52.47 -36.92 -27.47
CA ALA A 20 52.27 -37.74 -28.71
C ALA A 20 53.03 -39.09 -28.90
N PRO A 21 52.47 -40.15 -29.58
CA PRO A 21 52.00 -40.09 -30.97
C PRO A 21 50.72 -40.90 -31.32
N ALA A 22 50.29 -40.72 -32.58
CA ALA A 22 49.14 -41.34 -33.24
C ALA A 22 49.39 -42.80 -33.68
N SER A 23 48.34 -43.63 -33.72
CA SER A 23 47.83 -44.31 -34.94
C SER A 23 46.98 -45.56 -34.65
N ALA A 24 45.93 -45.69 -35.48
CA ALA A 24 45.22 -46.91 -35.92
C ALA A 24 44.54 -47.79 -34.85
N SER A 25 43.23 -48.02 -34.92
CA SER A 25 42.62 -48.85 -35.97
C SER A 25 41.09 -48.72 -35.98
N ARG A 26 40.52 -48.89 -37.19
CA ARG A 26 39.09 -48.76 -37.56
C ARG A 26 38.42 -50.17 -37.58
N PRO A 27 37.12 -50.34 -37.93
CA PRO A 27 35.99 -50.63 -37.03
C PRO A 27 35.26 -51.97 -37.31
N ARG A 28 34.17 -52.28 -36.56
CA ARG A 28 32.84 -52.87 -36.95
C ARG A 28 32.22 -53.75 -35.82
N PRO A 29 30.91 -54.15 -35.86
CA PRO A 29 29.75 -53.34 -35.47
C PRO A 29 28.75 -54.08 -34.55
N ALA A 30 28.02 -53.40 -33.66
CA ALA A 30 26.81 -54.00 -33.08
C ALA A 30 25.78 -52.94 -32.65
N ARG A 31 24.83 -52.76 -33.57
CA ARG A 31 23.43 -52.37 -33.41
C ARG A 31 22.93 -52.17 -31.96
N HIS A 32 22.58 -50.94 -31.60
CA HIS A 32 21.42 -50.69 -30.74
C HIS A 32 20.69 -49.42 -31.20
N LEU A 33 19.38 -49.52 -31.15
CA LEU A 33 18.37 -48.71 -31.82
C LEU A 33 18.39 -47.24 -31.37
N VAL A 34 18.26 -46.34 -32.34
CA VAL A 34 17.96 -44.92 -32.10
C VAL A 34 16.51 -44.83 -31.63
N ALA A 35 16.31 -44.58 -30.34
CA ALA A 35 15.02 -44.13 -29.82
C ALA A 35 14.88 -42.64 -30.13
N LEU A 36 14.09 -42.33 -31.16
CA LEU A 36 13.66 -40.97 -31.50
C LEU A 36 12.70 -40.51 -30.40
N ALA A 37 13.18 -39.75 -29.42
CA ALA A 37 12.32 -39.11 -28.43
C ALA A 37 11.56 -37.96 -29.11
N VAL A 38 10.32 -38.25 -29.53
CA VAL A 38 9.35 -37.22 -29.93
C VAL A 38 8.98 -36.45 -28.67
N VAL A 39 9.57 -35.27 -28.49
CA VAL A 39 9.11 -34.29 -27.50
C VAL A 39 7.81 -33.71 -28.02
N VAL A 40 6.69 -34.25 -27.55
CA VAL A 40 5.39 -33.61 -27.68
C VAL A 40 5.44 -32.35 -26.80
N GLY A 41 5.61 -31.20 -27.45
CA GLY A 41 5.47 -29.91 -26.80
C GLY A 41 4.03 -29.74 -26.31
N LEU A 42 3.80 -29.99 -25.03
CA LEU A 42 2.59 -29.57 -24.35
C LEU A 42 2.57 -28.04 -24.35
N ALA A 43 1.82 -27.48 -25.29
CA ALA A 43 1.41 -26.09 -25.25
C ALA A 43 0.56 -25.90 -24.00
N VAL A 44 1.16 -25.36 -22.93
CA VAL A 44 0.41 -24.89 -21.76
C VAL A 44 -0.40 -23.70 -22.25
N PRO A 45 -1.75 -23.74 -22.25
CA PRO A 45 -2.50 -22.54 -22.54
C PRO A 45 -2.16 -21.51 -21.45
N ALA A 46 -1.63 -20.36 -21.86
CA ALA A 46 -1.55 -19.20 -20.99
C ALA A 46 -3.00 -18.83 -20.62
N VAL A 47 -3.44 -19.28 -19.45
CA VAL A 47 -4.71 -18.84 -18.88
C VAL A 47 -4.55 -17.34 -18.62
N LEU A 48 -5.24 -16.53 -19.43
CA LEU A 48 -5.48 -15.13 -19.12
C LEU A 48 -6.32 -15.11 -17.85
N VAL A 49 -5.66 -14.99 -16.70
CA VAL A 49 -6.33 -14.67 -15.44
C VAL A 49 -6.74 -13.21 -15.57
N VAL A 50 -7.94 -12.97 -16.11
CA VAL A 50 -8.62 -11.70 -15.92
C VAL A 50 -8.77 -11.54 -14.41
N PRO A 51 -8.30 -10.46 -13.77
CA PRO A 51 -8.53 -10.28 -12.35
C PRO A 51 -10.03 -10.30 -12.12
N GLU A 52 -10.50 -11.32 -11.42
CA GLU A 52 -11.88 -11.49 -11.01
C GLU A 52 -12.23 -10.25 -10.18
N SER A 53 -13.09 -9.39 -10.74
CA SER A 53 -13.57 -8.20 -10.06
C SER A 53 -14.26 -8.61 -8.77
N ALA A 54 -13.66 -8.30 -7.63
CA ALA A 54 -14.16 -8.67 -6.30
C ALA A 54 -15.68 -8.43 -6.17
N GLN A 55 -16.46 -9.51 -6.06
CA GLN A 55 -17.87 -9.51 -5.67
C GLN A 55 -17.97 -10.00 -4.22
N ALA A 56 -18.69 -9.41 -3.26
CA ALA A 56 -19.27 -8.07 -3.13
C ALA A 56 -19.10 -7.65 -1.67
N ALA A 57 -18.75 -6.39 -1.39
CA ALA A 57 -19.08 -5.84 -0.08
C ALA A 57 -20.59 -5.60 -0.04
N THR A 58 -21.25 -6.02 1.02
CA THR A 58 -22.72 -6.00 1.12
C THR A 58 -23.31 -4.60 1.39
N GLY A 59 -22.55 -3.53 1.14
CA GLY A 59 -22.95 -2.12 1.25
C GLY A 59 -23.11 -1.40 -0.10
N GLN A 60 -23.09 -2.13 -1.22
CA GLN A 60 -23.18 -1.55 -2.58
C GLN A 60 -24.52 -0.87 -2.88
N ASP A 61 -25.61 -1.27 -2.22
CA ASP A 61 -26.91 -0.62 -2.41
C ASP A 61 -26.97 0.76 -1.75
N LEU A 62 -25.99 1.09 -0.90
CA LEU A 62 -25.93 2.40 -0.27
C LEU A 62 -25.39 3.44 -1.23
N THR A 63 -26.10 4.56 -1.28
CA THR A 63 -25.69 5.74 -2.04
C THR A 63 -25.04 6.75 -1.09
N ALA A 64 -23.96 7.39 -1.54
CA ALA A 64 -23.34 8.47 -0.80
C ALA A 64 -24.21 9.73 -0.89
N GLY A 65 -24.60 10.27 0.26
CA GLY A 65 -25.37 11.51 0.34
C GLY A 65 -24.51 12.77 0.26
N THR A 66 -25.11 13.91 0.57
CA THR A 66 -24.39 15.20 0.66
C THR A 66 -23.26 15.13 1.70
N PRO A 67 -22.07 15.67 1.41
CA PRO A 67 -20.99 15.71 2.40
C PRO A 67 -21.41 16.38 3.70
N VAL A 68 -21.15 15.72 4.83
CA VAL A 68 -21.24 16.32 6.17
C VAL A 68 -19.98 17.11 6.50
N PHE A 69 -18.90 16.88 5.76
CA PHE A 69 -17.66 17.62 5.83
C PHE A 69 -16.96 17.59 4.48
N SER A 70 -16.37 18.72 4.10
CA SER A 70 -15.47 18.83 2.97
C SER A 70 -14.39 19.86 3.23
N ASP A 71 -13.18 19.63 2.73
CA ASP A 71 -12.09 20.60 2.79
C ASP A 71 -11.18 20.49 1.55
N SER A 72 -11.03 21.61 0.84
CA SER A 72 -10.15 21.77 -0.32
C SER A 72 -8.79 22.37 0.04
N PHE A 73 -8.53 22.65 1.32
CA PHE A 73 -7.25 23.13 1.83
C PHE A 73 -6.69 24.40 1.16
N THR A 74 -7.54 25.24 0.57
CA THR A 74 -7.16 26.48 -0.17
C THR A 74 -6.70 27.63 0.74
N ARG A 75 -6.15 27.30 1.92
CA ARG A 75 -5.69 28.24 2.95
C ARG A 75 -4.23 28.00 3.27
N SER A 76 -3.59 29.02 3.83
CA SER A 76 -2.21 28.92 4.32
C SER A 76 -2.21 28.90 5.84
N ALA A 77 -1.52 27.92 6.42
CA ALA A 77 -1.41 27.77 7.87
C ALA A 77 -0.11 27.05 8.23
N THR A 78 0.50 27.41 9.35
CA THR A 78 1.66 26.74 9.94
C THR A 78 1.30 26.20 11.32
N GLY A 79 1.80 25.03 11.70
CA GLY A 79 1.42 24.41 12.97
C GLY A 79 -0.02 23.92 12.93
N GLY A 80 -0.36 23.17 11.88
CA GLY A 80 -1.70 22.68 11.59
C GLY A 80 -2.15 23.07 10.18
N TRP A 81 -3.28 22.52 9.78
CA TRP A 81 -3.96 22.90 8.55
C TRP A 81 -4.84 24.14 8.71
N GLY A 82 -5.04 24.66 9.93
CA GLY A 82 -6.02 25.73 10.19
C GLY A 82 -7.47 25.24 10.21
N THR A 83 -8.43 26.14 10.06
CA THR A 83 -9.87 25.83 10.10
C THR A 83 -10.44 25.49 8.72
N ALA A 84 -11.21 24.41 8.63
CA ALA A 84 -12.08 24.08 7.51
C ALA A 84 -13.48 24.62 7.81
N GLY A 85 -13.86 25.72 7.16
CA GLY A 85 -15.03 26.49 7.59
C GLY A 85 -14.82 27.03 9.01
N THR A 86 -15.66 26.62 9.94
CA THR A 86 -15.59 27.03 11.36
C THR A 86 -14.87 26.02 12.27
N ALA A 87 -14.48 24.86 11.76
CA ALA A 87 -13.97 23.76 12.57
C ALA A 87 -12.49 23.46 12.29
N ALA A 88 -11.72 23.14 13.33
CA ALA A 88 -10.28 22.84 13.21
C ALA A 88 -10.02 21.35 13.41
N TYR A 89 -9.13 20.79 12.60
CA TYR A 89 -8.63 19.43 12.79
C TYR A 89 -7.92 19.28 14.14
N SER A 90 -7.94 18.07 14.68
CA SER A 90 -7.10 17.67 15.82
C SER A 90 -5.98 16.75 15.35
N TYR A 91 -4.79 16.81 15.95
CA TYR A 91 -3.58 16.18 15.43
C TYR A 91 -2.90 15.29 16.47
N ASP A 92 -2.30 14.20 16.01
CA ASP A 92 -1.29 13.46 16.78
C ASP A 92 0.10 14.06 16.50
N GLY A 93 0.38 15.21 17.12
CA GLY A 93 1.60 16.00 16.90
C GLY A 93 1.45 17.06 15.81
N VAL A 94 0.95 18.24 16.19
CA VAL A 94 0.56 19.32 15.25
C VAL A 94 1.71 19.94 14.44
N SER A 95 2.97 19.85 14.90
CA SER A 95 4.11 20.50 14.25
C SER A 95 4.47 19.92 12.87
N ALA A 96 4.03 18.69 12.57
CA ALA A 96 4.21 18.07 11.26
C ALA A 96 3.22 18.59 10.20
N PHE A 97 2.24 19.41 10.60
CA PHE A 97 1.13 19.81 9.74
C PHE A 97 1.24 21.27 9.31
N ARG A 98 0.93 21.53 8.04
CA ARG A 98 0.81 22.88 7.47
C ARG A 98 -0.15 22.89 6.29
N ALA A 99 -0.85 23.98 6.05
CA ALA A 99 -1.56 24.19 4.79
C ALA A 99 -0.75 25.16 3.91
N ASN A 100 -0.55 24.84 2.64
CA ASN A 100 0.35 25.57 1.74
C ASN A 100 -0.37 26.56 0.78
N GLY A 101 -1.65 26.83 1.01
CA GLY A 101 -2.50 27.63 0.12
C GLY A 101 -3.29 26.80 -0.90
N ALA A 102 -2.98 25.52 -1.07
CA ALA A 102 -3.68 24.62 -1.97
C ALA A 102 -3.93 23.22 -1.38
N GLN A 103 -3.16 22.81 -0.38
CA GLN A 103 -3.13 21.44 0.13
C GLN A 103 -2.82 21.42 1.63
N GLY A 104 -3.39 20.43 2.33
CA GLY A 104 -3.00 20.07 3.68
C GLY A 104 -1.79 19.15 3.63
N VAL A 105 -0.66 19.56 4.19
CA VAL A 105 0.61 18.81 4.14
C VAL A 105 0.92 18.19 5.49
N ILE A 106 1.43 16.96 5.46
CA ILE A 106 2.10 16.25 6.55
C ILE A 106 3.58 16.13 6.19
N ASP A 107 4.46 16.82 6.91
CA ASP A 107 5.91 16.74 6.73
C ASP A 107 6.48 15.55 7.54
N LEU A 108 6.68 14.40 6.87
CA LEU A 108 7.26 13.20 7.49
C LEU A 108 8.79 13.30 7.50
N THR A 109 9.32 13.91 8.56
CA THR A 109 10.75 14.21 8.70
C THR A 109 11.60 13.03 9.17
N ARG A 110 10.98 11.96 9.68
CA ARG A 110 11.65 10.78 10.25
C ARG A 110 11.07 9.50 9.66
N ALA A 111 11.94 8.55 9.32
CA ALA A 111 11.51 7.22 8.91
C ALA A 111 10.93 6.43 10.09
N GLY A 112 9.95 5.58 9.83
CA GLY A 112 9.29 4.76 10.84
C GLY A 112 8.26 5.51 11.68
N THR A 113 7.81 6.68 11.26
CA THR A 113 6.81 7.49 11.99
C THR A 113 5.51 7.63 11.20
N ALA A 114 4.40 7.61 11.93
CA ALA A 114 3.08 7.96 11.41
C ALA A 114 2.67 9.35 11.92
N ALA A 115 1.74 9.98 11.21
CA ALA A 115 1.03 11.15 11.69
C ALA A 115 -0.42 11.08 11.21
N SER A 116 -1.33 11.65 11.98
CA SER A 116 -2.74 11.74 11.60
C SER A 116 -3.42 13.02 12.05
N ALA A 117 -4.44 13.41 11.28
CA ALA A 117 -5.32 14.52 11.58
C ALA A 117 -6.76 14.03 11.62
N ALA A 118 -7.43 14.19 12.76
CA ALA A 118 -8.84 13.92 12.93
C ALA A 118 -9.67 15.01 12.24
N VAL A 119 -10.56 14.56 11.36
CA VAL A 119 -11.55 15.39 10.68
C VAL A 119 -12.51 15.95 11.72
N PRO A 120 -12.81 17.26 11.72
CA PRO A 120 -13.57 17.90 12.78
C PRO A 120 -15.09 17.76 12.61
N VAL A 121 -15.55 16.53 12.36
CA VAL A 121 -16.96 16.17 12.29
C VAL A 121 -17.15 14.77 12.88
N ALA A 122 -18.28 14.55 13.54
CA ALA A 122 -18.75 13.20 13.80
C ALA A 122 -19.29 12.63 12.48
N ALA A 123 -18.57 11.69 11.90
CA ALA A 123 -18.99 10.98 10.70
C ALA A 123 -20.21 10.09 11.01
N PRO A 124 -21.16 9.98 10.07
CA PRO A 124 -22.16 8.93 10.07
C PRO A 124 -21.52 7.55 10.23
N VAL A 125 -22.18 6.64 10.95
CA VAL A 125 -21.64 5.29 11.23
C VAL A 125 -21.40 4.50 9.93
N ASP A 126 -22.29 4.70 8.98
CA ASP A 126 -22.18 4.24 7.60
C ASP A 126 -21.75 5.44 6.77
N SER A 127 -20.50 5.43 6.31
CA SER A 127 -19.89 6.59 5.67
C SER A 127 -18.97 6.22 4.52
N GLU A 128 -18.89 7.15 3.58
CA GLU A 128 -17.88 7.20 2.54
C GLU A 128 -16.92 8.35 2.83
N THR A 129 -15.63 8.08 2.71
CA THR A 129 -14.60 9.12 2.70
C THR A 129 -13.85 9.07 1.38
N THR A 130 -13.72 10.22 0.72
CA THR A 130 -12.85 10.42 -0.44
C THR A 130 -11.77 11.43 -0.10
N VAL A 131 -10.55 11.20 -0.58
CA VAL A 131 -9.43 12.14 -0.43
C VAL A 131 -8.45 12.01 -1.57
N ARG A 132 -7.87 13.14 -2.02
CA ARG A 132 -6.74 13.18 -2.96
C ARG A 132 -5.45 13.25 -2.18
N VAL A 133 -4.47 12.45 -2.59
CA VAL A 133 -3.15 12.39 -1.96
C VAL A 133 -2.08 12.58 -3.02
N LEU A 134 -1.23 13.58 -2.82
CA LEU A 134 -0.01 13.78 -3.59
C LEU A 134 1.18 13.14 -2.86
N ILE A 135 1.83 12.19 -3.54
CA ILE A 135 3.10 11.62 -3.10
C ILE A 135 4.20 12.22 -3.98
N PRO A 136 5.03 13.14 -3.44
CA PRO A 136 5.91 13.96 -4.25
C PRO A 136 7.08 13.17 -4.85
N ARG A 137 7.43 12.01 -4.25
CA ARG A 137 8.56 11.18 -4.68
C ARG A 137 8.25 9.70 -4.48
N VAL A 138 8.74 8.86 -5.38
CA VAL A 138 8.81 7.42 -5.14
C VAL A 138 10.01 7.16 -4.22
N PRO A 139 9.84 6.49 -3.07
CA PRO A 139 10.96 6.13 -2.20
C PRO A 139 11.96 5.22 -2.94
N ALA A 140 13.27 5.51 -2.87
CA ALA A 140 14.26 4.67 -3.55
C ALA A 140 14.57 3.34 -2.82
N GLN A 141 14.18 3.23 -1.55
CA GLN A 141 14.44 2.06 -0.71
C GLN A 141 13.42 1.96 0.42
N GLY A 142 13.46 0.86 1.17
CA GLY A 142 12.52 0.59 2.25
C GLY A 142 11.13 0.22 1.73
N ASN A 143 10.18 0.12 2.66
CA ASN A 143 8.82 -0.32 2.36
C ASN A 143 7.89 0.83 1.91
N GLY A 144 8.47 1.94 1.46
CA GLY A 144 7.72 3.02 0.84
C GLY A 144 7.01 3.96 1.80
N VAL A 145 6.08 4.73 1.23
CA VAL A 145 5.26 5.70 1.96
C VAL A 145 3.78 5.35 1.81
N TYR A 146 3.05 5.50 2.91
CA TYR A 146 1.65 5.19 3.00
C TYR A 146 0.84 6.46 3.24
N ALA A 147 -0.35 6.51 2.67
CA ALA A 147 -1.35 7.51 2.97
C ALA A 147 -2.74 6.91 2.84
N GLY A 148 -3.69 7.42 3.62
CA GLY A 148 -5.04 6.88 3.59
C GLY A 148 -5.97 7.54 4.58
N VAL A 149 -7.09 6.84 4.79
CA VAL A 149 -8.16 7.26 5.68
C VAL A 149 -8.36 6.22 6.77
N GLN A 150 -8.64 6.68 7.98
CA GLN A 150 -9.11 5.85 9.08
C GLN A 150 -10.58 6.19 9.33
N GLN A 151 -11.45 5.18 9.33
CA GLN A 151 -12.89 5.30 9.54
C GLN A 151 -13.31 4.44 10.74
N ARG A 152 -14.48 4.76 11.30
CA ARG A 152 -14.96 4.20 12.57
C ARG A 152 -13.97 4.37 13.71
N VAL A 153 -13.29 5.52 13.72
CA VAL A 153 -12.34 5.84 14.76
C VAL A 153 -13.08 5.97 16.09
N ALA A 154 -12.66 5.18 17.06
CA ALA A 154 -13.05 5.27 18.47
C ALA A 154 -11.80 5.08 19.32
N GLY A 155 -11.24 6.19 19.84
CA GLY A 155 -9.93 6.20 20.48
C GLY A 155 -8.82 5.74 19.53
N SER A 156 -8.25 4.56 19.79
CA SER A 156 -7.19 3.93 19.00
C SER A 156 -7.67 2.74 18.16
N SER A 157 -8.98 2.48 18.09
CA SER A 157 -9.58 1.49 17.20
C SER A 157 -10.10 2.15 15.92
N TYR A 158 -9.86 1.54 14.76
CA TYR A 158 -10.29 2.03 13.44
C TYR A 158 -10.14 0.98 12.33
N TYR A 159 -10.90 1.13 11.25
CA TYR A 159 -10.55 0.55 9.96
C TYR A 159 -9.68 1.55 9.20
N GLN A 160 -8.64 1.08 8.54
CA GLN A 160 -7.75 1.93 7.74
C GLN A 160 -7.65 1.40 6.33
N SER A 161 -8.03 2.24 5.38
CA SER A 161 -7.87 2.02 3.93
C SER A 161 -6.74 2.91 3.46
N SER A 162 -5.65 2.31 2.96
CA SER A 162 -4.44 3.06 2.62
C SER A 162 -3.79 2.59 1.33
N VAL A 163 -3.23 3.54 0.60
CA VAL A 163 -2.33 3.27 -0.51
C VAL A 163 -0.90 3.39 -0.03
N ARG A 164 -0.09 2.40 -0.40
CA ARG A 164 1.37 2.39 -0.28
C ARG A 164 1.98 2.60 -1.65
N VAL A 165 2.88 3.57 -1.79
CA VAL A 165 3.82 3.61 -2.92
C VAL A 165 5.14 3.03 -2.45
N ASP A 166 5.47 1.85 -2.97
CA ASP A 166 6.69 1.12 -2.63
C ASP A 166 7.90 1.59 -3.46
N SER A 167 9.07 1.02 -3.19
CA SER A 167 10.31 1.39 -3.87
C SER A 167 10.44 0.88 -5.30
N ALA A 168 9.55 -0.02 -5.74
CA ALA A 168 9.42 -0.38 -7.14
C ALA A 168 8.53 0.62 -7.92
N GLY A 169 7.90 1.57 -7.22
CA GLY A 169 6.97 2.52 -7.82
C GLY A 169 5.57 1.94 -8.03
N ASP A 170 5.23 0.83 -7.37
CA ASP A 170 3.87 0.30 -7.39
C ASP A 170 3.03 0.98 -6.31
N ALA A 171 1.83 1.43 -6.67
CA ALA A 171 0.80 1.80 -5.71
C ALA A 171 -0.02 0.56 -5.36
N ARG A 172 -0.11 0.26 -4.06
CA ARG A 172 -0.85 -0.89 -3.52
C ARG A 172 -1.87 -0.42 -2.50
N LEU A 173 -3.14 -0.80 -2.69
CA LEU A 173 -4.23 -0.55 -1.77
C LEU A 173 -4.40 -1.74 -0.83
N SER A 174 -4.56 -1.49 0.46
CA SER A 174 -4.92 -2.50 1.45
C SER A 174 -5.85 -1.94 2.52
N VAL A 175 -6.52 -2.85 3.23
CA VAL A 175 -7.43 -2.53 4.32
C VAL A 175 -7.03 -3.32 5.56
N VAL A 176 -6.88 -2.62 6.68
CA VAL A 176 -6.57 -3.21 7.98
C VAL A 176 -7.57 -2.75 9.02
N ARG A 177 -7.75 -3.56 10.07
CA ARG A 177 -8.45 -3.18 11.28
C ARG A 177 -7.45 -3.10 12.43
N VAL A 178 -7.56 -2.05 13.24
CA VAL A 178 -6.82 -1.87 14.47
C VAL A 178 -7.79 -1.88 15.64
N ASN A 179 -7.49 -2.67 16.67
CA ASN A 179 -8.27 -2.76 17.90
C ASN A 179 -7.42 -2.24 19.07
N GLY A 180 -7.49 -0.94 19.34
CA GLY A 180 -6.82 -0.31 20.48
C GLY A 180 -5.30 -0.09 20.32
N SER A 181 -4.60 -0.93 19.57
CA SER A 181 -3.15 -0.83 19.34
C SER A 181 -2.77 -1.40 17.97
N THR A 182 -1.80 -0.79 17.30
CA THR A 182 -1.24 -1.31 16.04
C THR A 182 -0.58 -2.68 16.20
N ALA A 183 -0.24 -3.09 17.44
CA ALA A 183 0.20 -4.46 17.73
C ALA A 183 -0.94 -5.49 17.63
N ALA A 184 -2.19 -5.05 17.76
CA ALA A 184 -3.41 -5.85 17.60
C ALA A 184 -4.10 -5.57 16.25
N GLN A 185 -3.29 -5.36 15.21
CA GLN A 185 -3.77 -5.14 13.84
C GLN A 185 -4.13 -6.47 13.17
N ALA A 186 -5.23 -6.48 12.42
CA ALA A 186 -5.61 -7.57 11.54
C ALA A 186 -5.74 -7.06 10.10
N THR A 187 -5.21 -7.81 9.13
CA THR A 187 -5.45 -7.56 7.71
C THR A 187 -6.88 -7.95 7.36
N VAL A 188 -7.64 -7.01 6.80
CA VAL A 188 -9.01 -7.25 6.30
C VAL A 188 -8.95 -7.55 4.81
N VAL A 189 -8.18 -6.77 4.05
CA VAL A 189 -7.84 -7.02 2.65
C VAL A 189 -6.34 -6.81 2.47
N GLY A 190 -5.66 -7.79 1.90
CA GLY A 190 -4.24 -7.70 1.56
C GLY A 190 -3.95 -6.70 0.44
N ASP A 191 -2.69 -6.58 0.05
CA ASP A 191 -2.27 -5.63 -0.97
C ASP A 191 -2.85 -5.96 -2.35
N THR A 192 -3.54 -4.99 -2.94
CA THR A 192 -4.01 -4.99 -4.32
C THR A 192 -3.25 -3.92 -5.10
N VAL A 193 -2.60 -4.29 -6.20
CA VAL A 193 -1.90 -3.31 -7.06
C VAL A 193 -2.93 -2.46 -7.80
N VAL A 194 -2.92 -1.15 -7.55
CA VAL A 194 -3.86 -0.18 -8.15
C VAL A 194 -3.21 0.70 -9.22
N ALA A 195 -1.89 0.83 -9.20
CA ALA A 195 -1.11 1.44 -10.28
C ALA A 195 0.32 0.88 -10.27
N ARG A 196 0.95 0.83 -11.45
CA ARG A 196 2.37 0.48 -11.62
C ARG A 196 3.13 1.65 -12.23
N GLY A 197 4.40 1.78 -11.88
CA GLY A 197 5.26 2.84 -12.44
C GLY A 197 4.78 4.24 -12.07
N VAL A 198 4.34 4.43 -10.82
CA VAL A 198 3.98 5.75 -10.29
C VAL A 198 5.17 6.68 -10.44
N THR A 199 4.97 7.84 -11.06
CA THR A 199 6.01 8.86 -11.15
C THR A 199 5.88 9.87 -10.01
N PRO A 200 6.99 10.50 -9.58
CA PRO A 200 6.97 11.61 -8.63
C PRO A 200 5.92 12.68 -8.97
N GLY A 201 5.23 13.21 -7.96
CA GLY A 201 4.31 14.33 -8.13
C GLY A 201 2.93 13.95 -8.68
N ARG A 202 2.60 12.66 -8.77
CA ARG A 202 1.26 12.22 -9.15
C ARG A 202 0.32 12.16 -7.94
N VAL A 203 -0.93 12.49 -8.20
CA VAL A 203 -2.02 12.41 -7.22
C VAL A 203 -2.73 11.06 -7.35
N VAL A 204 -2.99 10.44 -6.20
CA VAL A 204 -3.86 9.26 -6.05
C VAL A 204 -5.13 9.72 -5.35
N THR A 205 -6.29 9.42 -5.91
CA THR A 205 -7.55 9.53 -5.17
C THR A 205 -7.81 8.21 -4.46
N ILE A 206 -8.14 8.27 -3.18
CA ILE A 206 -8.56 7.13 -2.37
C ILE A 206 -10.02 7.35 -2.00
N GLN A 207 -10.86 6.35 -2.25
CA GLN A 207 -12.23 6.33 -1.77
C GLN A 207 -12.46 5.06 -0.95
N SER A 208 -13.06 5.20 0.23
CA SER A 208 -13.42 4.08 1.08
C SER A 208 -14.82 4.23 1.67
N ARG A 209 -15.56 3.12 1.72
CA ARG A 209 -16.88 2.99 2.33
C ARG A 209 -16.80 1.99 3.48
N VAL A 210 -17.44 2.34 4.59
CA VAL A 210 -17.63 1.44 5.73
C VAL A 210 -19.10 1.48 6.12
N SER A 211 -19.76 0.32 6.21
CA SER A 211 -21.20 0.25 6.52
C SER A 211 -21.61 -1.01 7.30
N GLY A 212 -22.73 -0.95 8.02
CA GLY A 212 -23.31 -2.07 8.77
C GLY A 212 -22.75 -2.24 10.19
N SER A 213 -23.39 -3.04 11.04
CA SER A 213 -23.01 -3.19 12.46
C SER A 213 -22.94 -4.66 12.91
N THR A 214 -23.88 -5.50 12.48
CA THR A 214 -23.85 -6.95 12.70
C THR A 214 -22.70 -7.62 11.95
N ALA A 215 -22.48 -7.18 10.71
CA ALA A 215 -21.26 -7.39 9.94
C ALA A 215 -20.91 -6.04 9.31
N VAL A 216 -19.62 -5.73 9.24
CA VAL A 216 -19.17 -4.44 8.71
C VAL A 216 -18.62 -4.66 7.31
N ALA A 217 -19.29 -4.11 6.30
CA ALA A 217 -18.77 -4.08 4.94
C ALA A 217 -17.75 -2.96 4.80
N ILE A 218 -16.58 -3.27 4.23
CA ILE A 218 -15.53 -2.30 3.92
C ILE A 218 -15.17 -2.43 2.44
N ASP A 219 -15.33 -1.33 1.72
CA ASP A 219 -14.86 -1.16 0.35
C ASP A 219 -13.80 -0.08 0.28
N ALA A 220 -12.81 -0.27 -0.59
CA ALA A 220 -11.89 0.74 -0.98
C ALA A 220 -11.49 0.59 -2.46
N ARG A 221 -11.23 1.73 -3.09
CA ARG A 221 -10.63 1.82 -4.41
C ARG A 221 -9.72 3.03 -4.48
N ALA A 222 -8.75 2.96 -5.38
CA ALA A 222 -7.83 4.05 -5.60
C ALA A 222 -7.46 4.17 -7.08
N TRP A 223 -7.28 5.40 -7.54
CA TRP A 223 -6.94 5.66 -8.94
C TRP A 223 -6.03 6.89 -9.05
N MET A 224 -5.13 6.85 -10.03
CA MET A 224 -4.27 7.99 -10.34
C MET A 224 -5.10 9.09 -10.99
N ASP A 225 -4.70 10.34 -10.77
CA ASP A 225 -5.32 11.49 -11.42
C ASP A 225 -5.28 11.37 -12.95
N GLY A 226 -6.39 11.71 -13.61
CA GLY A 226 -6.59 11.52 -15.04
C GLY A 226 -6.91 10.07 -15.47
N GLN A 227 -7.08 9.12 -14.53
CA GLN A 227 -7.61 7.79 -14.82
C GLN A 227 -9.10 7.71 -14.49
N ALA A 228 -9.83 6.83 -15.20
CA ALA A 228 -11.22 6.54 -14.89
C ALA A 228 -11.36 5.93 -13.49
N VAL A 229 -12.47 6.22 -12.82
CA VAL A 229 -12.78 5.64 -11.52
C VAL A 229 -13.01 4.13 -11.69
N PRO A 230 -12.21 3.24 -11.06
CA PRO A 230 -12.36 1.80 -11.21
C PRO A 230 -13.57 1.28 -10.41
N GLY A 231 -13.90 0.01 -10.60
CA GLY A 231 -14.71 -0.73 -9.62
C GLY A 231 -14.01 -0.80 -8.25
N TRP A 232 -14.68 -1.40 -7.27
CA TRP A 232 -14.05 -1.66 -5.97
C TRP A 232 -12.91 -2.65 -6.12
N GLN A 233 -11.74 -2.30 -5.56
CA GLN A 233 -10.50 -3.07 -5.70
C GLN A 233 -10.16 -3.84 -4.44
N ALA A 234 -10.53 -3.30 -3.27
CA ALA A 234 -10.46 -3.97 -1.99
C ALA A 234 -11.85 -3.99 -1.37
N ALA A 235 -12.44 -5.17 -1.20
CA ALA A 235 -13.79 -5.34 -0.68
C ALA A 235 -13.83 -6.52 0.29
N ALA A 236 -14.41 -6.35 1.47
CA ALA A 236 -14.56 -7.40 2.47
C ALA A 236 -15.73 -7.13 3.43
N VAL A 237 -16.16 -8.19 4.12
CA VAL A 237 -17.13 -8.11 5.21
C VAL A 237 -16.48 -8.63 6.49
N ASP A 238 -16.29 -7.75 7.47
CA ASP A 238 -15.81 -8.11 8.81
C ASP A 238 -16.99 -8.52 9.70
N ALA A 239 -17.20 -9.84 9.78
CA ALA A 239 -18.18 -10.46 10.67
C ALA A 239 -17.55 -10.97 11.99
N SER A 240 -16.29 -10.65 12.26
CA SER A 240 -15.61 -11.16 13.45
C SER A 240 -16.16 -10.53 14.74
N ALA A 241 -15.88 -11.17 15.89
CA ALA A 241 -16.24 -10.64 17.20
C ALA A 241 -15.53 -9.30 17.52
N SER A 242 -14.40 -9.03 16.86
CA SER A 242 -13.59 -7.81 17.06
C SER A 242 -13.89 -6.70 16.04
N ARG A 243 -14.89 -6.89 15.17
CA ARG A 243 -15.30 -5.86 14.21
C ARG A 243 -15.68 -4.55 14.92
N LEU A 244 -15.48 -3.43 14.24
CA LEU A 244 -15.83 -2.11 14.79
C LEU A 244 -17.25 -1.78 14.38
N ALA A 245 -18.23 -2.23 15.19
CA ALA A 245 -19.66 -2.05 14.92
C ALA A 245 -20.15 -0.59 15.09
N SER A 246 -19.32 0.28 15.67
CA SER A 246 -19.60 1.69 15.92
C SER A 246 -18.31 2.52 15.81
N GLY A 247 -18.44 3.83 16.04
CA GLY A 247 -17.34 4.80 15.91
C GLY A 247 -17.68 5.84 14.85
N THR A 248 -17.45 7.11 15.17
CA THR A 248 -17.84 8.25 14.33
C THR A 248 -16.66 9.12 13.96
N GLY A 249 -15.45 8.82 14.41
CA GLY A 249 -14.28 9.59 13.99
C GLY A 249 -13.81 9.19 12.60
N THR A 250 -13.30 10.18 11.86
CA THR A 250 -12.51 9.98 10.63
C THR A 250 -11.15 10.65 10.82
N ARG A 251 -10.07 10.01 10.35
CA ARG A 251 -8.73 10.62 10.32
C ARG A 251 -8.10 10.51 8.94
N LEU A 252 -7.36 11.53 8.54
CA LEU A 252 -6.37 11.44 7.47
C LEU A 252 -5.06 10.97 8.09
N TRP A 253 -4.39 10.01 7.46
CA TRP A 253 -3.22 9.34 8.03
C TRP A 253 -2.13 9.13 6.99
N SER A 254 -0.88 9.29 7.41
CA SER A 254 0.29 8.90 6.64
C SER A 254 1.32 8.20 7.50
N TYR A 255 2.12 7.36 6.86
CA TYR A 255 3.26 6.69 7.48
C TYR A 255 4.44 6.60 6.52
N LEU A 256 5.61 7.01 6.99
CA LEU A 256 6.86 6.83 6.27
C LEU A 256 7.55 5.57 6.80
N SER A 257 7.75 4.57 5.95
CA SER A 257 8.36 3.31 6.40
C SER A 257 9.80 3.50 6.86
N LYS A 258 10.26 2.59 7.72
CA LYS A 258 11.69 2.47 8.04
C LYS A 258 12.51 2.40 6.75
N SER A 259 13.68 3.03 6.79
CA SER A 259 14.61 3.17 5.66
C SER A 259 14.09 3.96 4.46
N SER A 260 12.88 4.53 4.50
CA SER A 260 12.43 5.47 3.45
C SER A 260 12.90 6.89 3.77
N ALA A 261 13.33 7.62 2.75
CA ALA A 261 13.82 9.00 2.93
C ALA A 261 12.68 9.96 3.35
N PRO A 262 12.96 10.94 4.23
CA PRO A 262 12.00 11.98 4.62
C PRO A 262 11.35 12.68 3.43
N GLN A 263 10.03 12.88 3.50
CA GLN A 263 9.28 13.58 2.46
C GLN A 263 7.92 14.06 2.97
N PRO A 264 7.37 15.13 2.39
CA PRO A 264 6.00 15.53 2.68
C PRO A 264 4.99 14.62 1.98
N ILE A 265 3.79 14.54 2.54
CA ILE A 265 2.61 14.00 1.88
C ILE A 265 1.52 15.05 1.92
N ALA A 266 0.95 15.37 0.77
CA ALA A 266 -0.08 16.39 0.67
C ALA A 266 -1.45 15.75 0.42
N PHE A 267 -2.45 16.30 1.07
CA PHE A 267 -3.85 15.92 1.04
C PHE A 267 -4.66 17.07 0.46
N ASP A 268 -5.68 16.71 -0.30
CA ASP A 268 -6.56 17.65 -0.95
C ASP A 268 -7.97 17.06 -1.12
N ASP A 269 -8.97 17.91 -1.35
CA ASP A 269 -10.36 17.57 -1.63
C ASP A 269 -10.92 16.44 -0.76
N VAL A 270 -10.76 16.55 0.56
CA VAL A 270 -11.37 15.56 1.46
C VAL A 270 -12.88 15.78 1.51
N ALA A 271 -13.64 14.69 1.48
CA ALA A 271 -15.08 14.71 1.70
C ALA A 271 -15.52 13.48 2.50
N VAL A 272 -16.35 13.71 3.53
CA VAL A 272 -17.00 12.67 4.32
C VAL A 272 -18.50 12.74 4.06
N ARG A 273 -19.09 11.63 3.61
CA ARG A 273 -20.50 11.53 3.22
C ARG A 273 -21.21 10.43 4.02
N PRO A 274 -22.48 10.60 4.38
CA PRO A 274 -23.30 9.49 4.85
C PRO A 274 -23.50 8.49 3.71
N LEU A 275 -23.61 7.22 4.05
CA LEU A 275 -24.14 6.19 3.18
C LEU A 275 -25.58 5.90 3.59
N THR A 276 -26.51 6.04 2.65
CA THR A 276 -27.95 5.84 2.89
C THR A 276 -28.51 4.83 1.90
N ALA A 277 -29.49 4.05 2.35
CA ALA A 277 -30.28 3.24 1.44
C ALA A 277 -30.95 4.15 0.38
N PRO A 278 -31.20 3.66 -0.84
CA PRO A 278 -31.97 4.40 -1.83
C PRO A 278 -33.36 4.70 -1.25
N ALA A 279 -33.90 5.87 -1.54
CA ALA A 279 -35.29 6.15 -1.21
C ALA A 279 -36.17 5.11 -1.92
N ALA A 280 -37.09 4.48 -1.18
CA ALA A 280 -38.09 3.62 -1.80
C ALA A 280 -38.92 4.47 -2.77
N ALA A 281 -39.01 4.02 -4.02
CA ALA A 281 -39.79 4.67 -5.07
C ALA A 281 -41.30 4.58 -4.81
#